data_AF-A0A7C7NGW0-F1
#
_entry.id   AF-A0A7C7NGW0-F1
#
_cell.length_a   1.000
_cell.length_b   1.000
_cell.length_c   1.000
_cell.angle_alpha   90.00
_cell.angle_beta   90.00
_cell.angle_gamma   90.00
#
_symmetry.space_group_name_H-M   'P 1'
#
loop_
_entity.id
_entity.type
_entity.pdbx_description
1 polymer ?
#
loop_
_entity_poly.entity_id
_entity_poly.type
_entity_poly.pdbx_seq_one_letter_code
_entity_poly.pdbx_strand_id
1 'polypeptide(L)'
;MLPDTLHKLPQAERFAYAKILAYMSRIDNELTIEEMAMFEQRLGTALLSPSQRKEVRVSLKSPPPLAESLASLSAEGGRLAFRDAVLMCAADGTVDDDEMEALKELSKLLDLGDDSVSRMLAWVRDGYNWMQAGFELLNEL
;
A
#
# COMPACT_ATOMS: atom_id res chain seq x y z
N MET A 1 2.53 -1.03 15.88
CA MET A 1 2.25 -0.48 14.54
C MET A 1 3.03 0.80 14.31
N LEU A 2 3.51 1.02 13.09
CA LEU A 2 4.19 2.26 12.71
C LEU A 2 3.18 3.42 12.72
N PRO A 3 3.48 4.59 13.30
CA PRO A 3 2.54 5.70 13.36
C PRO A 3 2.12 6.15 11.96
N ASP A 4 0.81 6.26 11.70
CA ASP A 4 0.34 6.72 10.41
C ASP A 4 0.38 8.25 10.31
N THR A 5 1.24 8.76 9.43
CA THR A 5 1.43 10.19 9.19
C THR A 5 0.86 10.64 7.85
N LEU A 6 0.14 9.79 7.11
CA LEU A 6 -0.40 10.11 5.78
C LEU A 6 -1.19 11.43 5.76
N HIS A 7 -2.04 11.65 6.78
CA HIS A 7 -2.85 12.86 6.92
C HIS A 7 -2.04 14.17 7.04
N LYS A 8 -0.74 14.09 7.37
CA LYS A 8 0.16 15.24 7.47
C LYS A 8 0.71 15.67 6.11
N LEU A 9 0.64 14.81 5.09
CA LEU A 9 1.12 15.14 3.75
C LEU A 9 0.20 16.15 3.05
N PRO A 10 0.74 16.97 2.13
CA PRO A 10 -0.06 17.81 1.25
C PRO A 10 -1.14 17.00 0.52
N GLN A 11 -2.28 17.62 0.23
CA GLN A 11 -3.41 16.93 -0.41
C GLN A 11 -3.03 16.33 -1.77
N ALA A 12 -2.17 17.00 -2.55
CA ALA A 12 -1.66 16.49 -3.82
C ALA A 12 -0.87 15.19 -3.63
N GLU A 13 -0.03 15.12 -2.59
CA GLU A 13 0.73 13.91 -2.27
C GLU A 13 -0.18 12.77 -1.80
N ARG A 14 -1.15 13.06 -0.92
CA ARG A 14 -2.14 12.06 -0.48
C ARG A 14 -2.92 11.46 -1.66
N PHE A 15 -3.18 12.29 -2.68
CA PHE A 15 -3.86 11.86 -3.89
C PHE A 15 -2.98 10.99 -4.79
N ALA A 16 -1.72 11.40 -5.01
CA ALA A 16 -0.73 10.63 -5.75
C ALA A 16 -0.44 9.28 -5.08
N TYR A 17 -0.29 9.26 -3.76
CA TYR A 17 -0.18 8.06 -2.93
C TYR A 17 -1.33 7.09 -3.19
N ALA A 18 -2.57 7.57 -3.24
CA ALA A 18 -3.74 6.73 -3.47
C ALA A 18 -3.77 6.13 -4.89
N LYS A 19 -3.25 6.86 -5.88
CA LYS A 19 -3.09 6.35 -7.26
C LYS A 19 -2.06 5.23 -7.34
N ILE A 20 -0.98 5.28 -6.55
CA ILE A 20 -0.01 4.18 -6.44
C ILE A 20 -0.69 2.93 -5.89
N LEU A 21 -1.44 3.04 -4.80
CA LEU A 21 -2.15 1.87 -4.28
C LEU A 21 -3.16 1.29 -5.29
N ALA A 22 -3.85 2.15 -6.05
CA ALA A 22 -4.74 1.69 -7.11
C ALA A 22 -4.02 1.04 -8.29
N TYR A 23 -2.76 1.41 -8.54
CA TYR A 23 -1.89 0.72 -9.49
C TYR A 23 -1.52 -0.67 -8.97
N MET A 24 -1.09 -0.75 -7.70
CA MET A 24 -0.68 -2.00 -7.08
C MET A 24 -1.83 -3.03 -7.06
N SER A 25 -3.06 -2.58 -6.82
CA SER A 25 -4.24 -3.46 -6.78
C SER A 25 -4.66 -4.02 -8.16
N ARG A 26 -3.87 -3.81 -9.22
CA ARG A 26 -4.23 -4.13 -10.61
C ARG A 26 -3.22 -4.96 -11.37
N ILE A 27 -2.15 -5.36 -10.70
CA ILE A 27 -1.01 -6.03 -11.33
C ILE A 27 -1.42 -7.38 -11.93
N ASP A 28 -2.14 -8.19 -11.17
CA ASP A 28 -2.53 -9.57 -11.50
C ASP A 28 -3.99 -9.71 -12.00
N ASN A 29 -4.74 -8.60 -12.05
CA ASN A 29 -6.19 -8.55 -12.30
C ASN A 29 -7.06 -9.27 -11.23
N GLU A 30 -6.50 -9.82 -10.16
CA GLU A 30 -7.20 -10.62 -9.15
C GLU A 30 -7.21 -9.91 -7.78
N LEU A 31 -8.00 -8.83 -7.68
CA LEU A 31 -8.12 -8.11 -6.42
C LEU A 31 -8.97 -8.89 -5.39
N THR A 32 -8.32 -9.36 -4.33
CA THR A 32 -8.95 -10.06 -3.20
C THR A 32 -9.79 -9.11 -2.32
N ILE A 33 -10.61 -9.69 -1.43
CA ILE A 33 -11.42 -8.90 -0.50
C ILE A 33 -10.51 -8.21 0.53
N GLU A 34 -9.47 -8.88 0.98
CA GLU A 34 -8.48 -8.45 1.96
C GLU A 34 -7.69 -7.24 1.45
N GLU A 35 -7.20 -7.31 0.21
CA GLU A 35 -6.52 -6.19 -0.44
C GLU A 35 -7.45 -4.99 -0.66
N MET A 36 -8.69 -5.22 -1.11
CA MET A 36 -9.67 -4.16 -1.28
C MET A 36 -10.03 -3.50 0.06
N ALA A 37 -10.16 -4.30 1.13
CA ALA A 37 -10.41 -3.78 2.46
C ALA A 37 -9.25 -2.89 2.94
N MET A 38 -8.01 -3.32 2.70
CA MET A 38 -6.82 -2.53 2.99
C MET A 38 -6.78 -1.23 2.17
N PHE A 39 -7.04 -1.32 0.86
CA PHE A 39 -7.10 -0.17 -0.03
C PHE A 39 -8.13 0.87 0.46
N GLU A 40 -9.36 0.45 0.77
CA GLU A 40 -10.41 1.35 1.24
C GLU A 40 -10.09 1.95 2.61
N GLN A 41 -9.46 1.18 3.51
CA GLN A 41 -8.96 1.71 4.78
C GLN A 41 -7.93 2.83 4.56
N ARG A 42 -6.96 2.61 3.66
CA ARG A 42 -5.95 3.63 3.32
C ARG A 42 -6.60 4.85 2.66
N LEU A 43 -7.57 4.67 1.77
CA LEU A 43 -8.32 5.77 1.14
C LEU A 43 -9.11 6.59 2.17
N GLY A 44 -9.61 5.94 3.23
CA GLY A 44 -10.22 6.58 4.39
C GLY A 44 -9.26 7.55 5.09
N THR A 45 -8.06 7.07 5.42
CA THR A 45 -7.01 7.83 6.11
C THR A 45 -6.38 8.95 5.26
N ALA A 46 -6.43 8.81 3.93
CA ALA A 46 -5.95 9.83 3.00
C ALA A 46 -6.79 11.12 3.02
N LEU A 47 -8.00 11.10 3.60
CA LEU A 47 -8.90 12.28 3.72
C LEU A 47 -9.06 13.07 2.41
N LEU A 48 -9.23 12.34 1.30
CA LEU A 48 -9.47 12.90 -0.03
C LEU A 48 -10.90 13.43 -0.18
N SER A 49 -11.08 14.43 -1.04
CA SER A 49 -12.42 14.93 -1.37
C SER A 49 -13.26 13.86 -2.09
N PRO A 50 -14.60 13.97 -2.10
CA PRO A 50 -15.45 13.02 -2.82
C PRO A 50 -15.10 12.87 -4.31
N SER A 51 -14.72 13.97 -4.98
CA SER A 51 -14.31 13.94 -6.40
C SER A 51 -13.00 13.18 -6.60
N GLN A 52 -12.00 13.42 -5.75
CA GLN A 52 -10.74 12.70 -5.77
C GLN A 52 -10.93 11.21 -5.50
N ARG A 53 -11.75 10.85 -4.49
CA ARG A 53 -12.09 9.44 -4.20
C ARG A 53 -12.74 8.73 -5.39
N LYS A 54 -13.57 9.44 -6.15
CA LYS A 54 -14.17 8.91 -7.38
C LYS A 54 -13.10 8.68 -8.45
N GLU A 55 -12.15 9.60 -8.60
CA GLU A 55 -11.05 9.45 -9.56
C GLU A 55 -10.12 8.28 -9.21
N VAL A 56 -9.71 8.12 -7.94
CA VAL A 56 -8.88 6.97 -7.53
C VAL A 56 -9.60 5.65 -7.82
N ARG A 57 -10.92 5.57 -7.59
CA ARG A 57 -11.71 4.38 -7.95
C ARG A 57 -11.79 4.11 -9.45
N VAL A 58 -11.66 5.14 -10.30
CA VAL A 58 -11.50 4.94 -11.74
C VAL A 58 -10.11 4.39 -12.05
N SER A 59 -9.07 4.85 -11.32
CA SER A 59 -7.72 4.31 -11.43
C SER A 59 -7.62 2.83 -11.03
N LEU A 60 -8.50 2.32 -10.17
CA LEU A 60 -8.63 0.88 -9.93
C LEU A 60 -9.00 0.08 -11.19
N LYS A 61 -9.46 0.70 -12.27
CA LYS A 61 -9.70 -0.01 -13.55
C LYS A 61 -8.57 0.24 -14.55
N SER A 62 -8.07 1.47 -14.56
CA SER A 62 -7.05 1.94 -15.49
C SER A 62 -6.08 2.85 -14.73
N PRO A 63 -5.10 2.28 -14.01
CA PRO A 63 -4.19 3.08 -13.22
C PRO A 63 -3.20 3.82 -14.13
N PRO A 64 -2.77 5.04 -13.75
CA PRO A 64 -1.65 5.69 -14.41
C PRO A 64 -0.33 4.94 -14.11
N PRO A 65 0.71 5.08 -14.94
CA PRO A 65 2.02 4.49 -14.66
C PRO A 65 2.59 4.92 -13.29
N LEU A 66 3.33 4.02 -12.63
CA LEU A 66 3.96 4.30 -11.33
C LEU A 66 4.82 5.57 -11.35
N ALA A 67 5.66 5.72 -12.36
CA ALA A 67 6.56 6.87 -12.50
C ALA A 67 5.79 8.22 -12.53
N GLU A 68 4.61 8.26 -13.16
CA GLU A 68 3.77 9.46 -13.20
C GLU A 68 3.22 9.79 -11.81
N SER A 69 2.73 8.77 -11.09
CA SER A 69 2.18 8.95 -9.75
C SER A 69 3.28 9.35 -8.74
N LEU A 70 4.48 8.79 -8.88
CA LEU A 70 5.62 9.07 -8.01
C LEU A 70 6.18 10.49 -8.19
N ALA A 71 6.10 11.07 -9.38
CA ALA A 71 6.62 12.42 -9.64
C ALA A 71 5.99 13.51 -8.75
N SER A 72 4.81 13.22 -8.19
CA SER A 72 4.07 14.14 -7.30
C SER A 72 4.32 13.86 -5.82
N LEU A 73 5.18 12.91 -5.44
CA LEU A 73 5.44 12.52 -4.06
C LEU A 73 6.79 13.04 -3.56
N SER A 74 6.79 13.49 -2.31
CA SER A 74 8.03 13.67 -1.54
C SER A 74 8.64 12.31 -1.19
N ALA A 75 9.91 12.32 -0.75
CA ALA A 75 10.56 11.10 -0.25
C ALA A 75 9.80 10.47 0.94
N GLU A 76 9.13 11.29 1.78
CA GLU A 76 8.26 10.76 2.84
C GLU A 76 7.00 10.10 2.27
N GLY A 77 6.31 10.77 1.34
CA GLY A 77 5.14 10.23 0.67
C GLY A 77 5.41 8.94 -0.09
N GLY A 78 6.55 8.85 -0.76
CA GLY A 78 7.02 7.64 -1.43
C GLY A 78 7.23 6.48 -0.47
N ARG A 79 7.87 6.72 0.69
CA ARG A 79 8.04 5.68 1.73
C ARG A 79 6.71 5.20 2.32
N LEU A 80 5.74 6.10 2.50
CA LEU A 80 4.40 5.70 2.95
C LEU A 80 3.69 4.87 1.88
N ALA A 81 3.77 5.28 0.60
CA ALA A 81 3.20 4.53 -0.51
C ALA A 81 3.81 3.11 -0.59
N PHE A 82 5.13 2.99 -0.49
CA PHE A 82 5.82 1.70 -0.49
C PHE A 82 5.39 0.81 0.69
N ARG A 83 5.36 1.36 1.91
CA ARG A 83 4.89 0.63 3.09
C ARG A 83 3.49 0.05 2.89
N ASP A 84 2.57 0.91 2.44
CA ASP A 84 1.16 0.54 2.34
C ASP A 84 0.90 -0.36 1.12
N ALA A 85 1.72 -0.27 0.07
CA ALA A 85 1.73 -1.23 -1.04
C ALA A 85 2.18 -2.63 -0.57
N VAL A 86 3.28 -2.73 0.18
CA VAL A 86 3.75 -4.01 0.72
C VAL A 86 2.73 -4.64 1.65
N LEU A 87 2.12 -3.84 2.54
CA LEU A 87 1.08 -4.33 3.42
C LEU A 87 -0.16 -4.83 2.63
N MET A 88 -0.52 -4.12 1.56
CA MET A 88 -1.67 -4.46 0.73
C MET A 88 -1.46 -5.78 -0.01
N CYS A 89 -0.34 -5.93 -0.73
CA CYS A 89 -0.03 -7.19 -1.43
C CYS A 89 0.03 -8.37 -0.45
N ALA A 90 0.58 -8.17 0.76
CA ALA A 90 0.66 -9.22 1.75
C ALA A 90 -0.65 -9.43 2.55
N ALA A 91 -1.78 -8.80 2.17
CA ALA A 91 -2.98 -8.73 2.99
C ALA A 91 -3.64 -10.10 3.22
N ASP A 92 -3.58 -10.98 2.21
CA ASP A 92 -4.13 -12.34 2.25
C ASP A 92 -3.12 -13.39 2.78
N GLY A 93 -1.88 -12.97 3.06
CA GLY A 93 -0.81 -13.81 3.57
C GLY A 93 0.12 -14.38 2.51
N THR A 94 -0.14 -14.14 1.23
CA THR A 94 0.73 -14.48 0.10
C THR A 94 1.12 -13.23 -0.70
N VAL A 95 2.18 -13.32 -1.49
CA VAL A 95 2.53 -12.29 -2.49
C VAL A 95 2.98 -13.05 -3.72
N ASP A 96 2.32 -12.83 -4.85
CA ASP A 96 2.65 -13.54 -6.09
C ASP A 96 3.87 -12.94 -6.82
N ASP A 97 4.27 -13.56 -7.93
CA ASP A 97 5.44 -13.14 -8.70
C ASP A 97 5.24 -11.76 -9.36
N ASP A 98 4.03 -11.45 -9.85
CA ASP A 98 3.73 -10.19 -10.52
C ASP A 98 3.71 -9.04 -9.51
N GLU A 99 3.07 -9.24 -8.35
CA GLU A 99 3.07 -8.30 -7.23
C GLU A 99 4.48 -8.04 -6.70
N MET A 100 5.27 -9.10 -6.58
CA MET A 100 6.68 -9.01 -6.16
C MET A 100 7.50 -8.19 -7.16
N GLU A 101 7.28 -8.37 -8.47
CA GLU A 101 7.94 -7.58 -9.51
C GLU A 101 7.57 -6.09 -9.41
N ALA A 102 6.29 -5.76 -9.22
CA ALA A 102 5.86 -4.39 -9.09
C ALA A 102 6.37 -3.72 -7.80
N LEU A 103 6.44 -4.45 -6.69
CA LEU A 103 7.04 -3.95 -5.44
C LEU A 103 8.53 -3.64 -5.63
N LYS A 104 9.26 -4.48 -6.38
CA LYS A 104 10.66 -4.23 -6.73
C LYS A 104 10.81 -3.03 -7.66
N GLU A 105 9.91 -2.87 -8.64
CA GLU A 105 9.87 -1.69 -9.51
C GLU A 105 9.65 -0.41 -8.68
N LEU A 106 8.63 -0.41 -7.80
CA LEU A 106 8.34 0.70 -6.91
C LEU A 106 9.52 1.04 -5.99
N SER A 107 10.15 0.02 -5.39
CA SER A 107 11.37 0.17 -4.59
C SER A 107 12.49 0.87 -5.38
N LYS A 108 12.73 0.43 -6.61
CA LYS A 108 13.77 0.97 -7.49
C LYS A 108 13.46 2.41 -7.91
N LEU A 109 12.22 2.73 -8.24
CA LEU A 109 11.80 4.10 -8.59
C LEU A 109 11.92 5.07 -7.40
N LEU A 110 11.86 4.55 -6.17
CA LEU A 110 12.03 5.30 -4.93
C LEU A 110 13.49 5.34 -4.44
N ASP A 111 14.43 4.75 -5.18
CA ASP A 111 15.86 4.65 -4.79
C ASP A 111 16.05 3.99 -3.41
N LEU A 112 15.26 2.96 -3.12
CA LEU A 112 15.39 2.16 -1.91
C LEU A 112 16.42 1.03 -2.12
N GLY A 113 17.00 0.54 -1.02
CA GLY A 113 17.96 -0.57 -1.08
C GLY A 113 17.36 -1.85 -1.69
N ASP A 114 18.20 -2.68 -2.30
CA ASP A 114 17.80 -3.92 -3.00
C ASP A 114 17.09 -4.93 -2.07
N ASP A 115 17.35 -4.85 -0.77
CA ASP A 115 16.73 -5.69 0.27
C ASP A 115 15.46 -5.08 0.89
N SER A 116 15.00 -3.94 0.39
CA SER A 116 13.90 -3.19 1.02
C SER A 116 12.58 -3.98 1.02
N VAL A 117 12.23 -4.61 -0.10
CA VAL A 117 10.99 -5.40 -0.25
C VAL A 117 11.01 -6.59 0.71
N SER A 118 12.10 -7.37 0.71
CA SER A 118 12.22 -8.56 1.57
C SER A 118 12.21 -8.20 3.05
N ARG A 119 12.86 -7.10 3.43
CA ARG A 119 12.82 -6.57 4.81
C ARG A 119 11.44 -6.11 5.24
N MET A 120 10.71 -5.43 4.35
CA MET A 120 9.35 -4.99 4.64
C MET A 120 8.39 -6.18 4.75
N LEU A 121 8.48 -7.17 3.86
CA LEU A 121 7.67 -8.39 3.95
C LEU A 121 7.94 -9.18 5.24
N ALA A 122 9.21 -9.31 5.64
CA ALA A 122 9.57 -9.92 6.92
C ALA A 122 8.93 -9.18 8.10
N TRP A 123 8.97 -7.84 8.07
CA TRP A 123 8.32 -7.00 9.08
C TRP A 123 6.79 -7.18 9.10
N VAL A 124 6.14 -7.27 7.94
CA VAL A 124 4.70 -7.52 7.84
C VAL A 124 4.34 -8.86 8.47
N ARG A 125 5.06 -9.93 8.15
CA ARG A 125 4.87 -11.26 8.73
C ARG A 125 4.98 -11.23 10.26
N ASP A 126 6.00 -10.57 10.80
CA ASP A 126 6.17 -10.44 12.25
C ASP A 126 5.00 -9.67 12.89
N GLY A 127 4.46 -8.67 12.19
CA GLY A 127 3.24 -7.94 12.58
C GLY A 127 2.00 -8.83 12.63
N TYR A 128 1.79 -9.69 11.62
CA TYR A 128 0.70 -10.66 11.62
C TYR A 128 0.82 -11.68 12.75
N ASN A 129 2.02 -12.22 13.00
CA ASN A 129 2.26 -13.13 14.12
C ASN A 129 1.90 -12.49 15.47
N TRP A 130 2.26 -11.21 15.66
CA TRP A 130 1.91 -10.47 16.88
C TRP A 130 0.39 -10.28 17.03
N MET A 131 -0.32 -9.96 15.94
CA MET A 131 -1.79 -9.83 15.97
C MET A 131 -2.47 -11.17 16.24
N GLN A 132 -1.99 -12.25 15.63
CA GLN A 132 -2.50 -13.60 15.82
C GLN A 132 -2.36 -14.07 17.28
N ALA A 133 -1.20 -13.84 17.89
CA ALA A 133 -1.00 -14.13 19.32
C ALA A 133 -1.98 -13.34 20.22
N GLY A 134 -2.29 -12.09 19.84
CA GLY A 134 -3.31 -11.30 20.53
C GLY A 134 -4.72 -11.87 20.37
N PHE A 135 -5.07 -12.37 19.18
CA PHE A 135 -6.35 -13.04 18.95
C PHE A 135 -6.48 -14.35 19.74
N GLU A 136 -5.41 -15.15 19.79
CA GLU A 136 -5.35 -16.37 20.60
C GLU A 136 -5.55 -16.06 22.08
N LEU A 137 -4.88 -15.02 22.60
CA LEU A 137 -5.07 -14.56 23.98
C LEU A 137 -6.53 -14.22 24.28
N LEU A 138 -7.26 -13.58 23.35
CA LEU A 138 -8.69 -13.26 23.55
C LEU A 138 -9.56 -14.51 23.71
N ASN A 139 -9.17 -15.66 23.14
CA ASN A 139 -9.89 -16.92 23.30
C ASN A 139 -9.59 -17.62 24.63
N GLU A 140 -8.57 -17.16 25.36
CA GLU A 140 -8.17 -17.67 26.67
C GLU A 140 -8.70 -16.83 27.85
N LEU A 141 -9.34 -15.68 27.57
CA LEU A 141 -9.97 -14.79 28.56
C LEU A 141 -11.42 -15.19 28.87
#